data_AF-A0A954FBI5-F1
#
_entry.id   AF-A0A954FBI5-F1
#
_cell.length_a   1.000
_cell.length_b   1.000
_cell.length_c   1.000
_cell.angle_alpha   90.00
_cell.angle_beta   90.00
_cell.angle_gamma   90.00
#
_symmetry.space_group_name_H-M   'P 1'
#
loop_
_entity.id
_entity.type
_entity.pdbx_description
1 polymer ?
#
loop_
_entity_poly.entity_id
_entity_poly.type
_entity_poly.pdbx_seq_one_letter_code
_entity_poly.pdbx_strand_id
1 'polypeptide(L)'
;MNGADYIENQVLTAKPHQLHLMVVDGALRFARKAVLAAEENHFEQAHFALDKSRDLVAELIGGLDPSQQPELVEQLKALFVFVYENLHHADVKQDASYIQNAIKVLEI
;
A
#
# COMPACT_ATOMS: atom_id res chain seq x y z
N MET A 1 -26.81 -8.43 -7.40
CA MET A 1 -25.51 -7.87 -7.80
C MET A 1 -24.61 -7.93 -6.59
N ASN A 2 -23.60 -8.79 -6.61
CA ASN A 2 -22.70 -8.97 -5.48
C ASN A 2 -21.64 -7.86 -5.53
N GLY A 3 -21.09 -7.46 -4.38
CA GLY A 3 -20.07 -6.39 -4.32
C GLY A 3 -18.82 -6.70 -5.17
N ALA A 4 -18.54 -7.98 -5.44
CA ALA A 4 -17.47 -8.42 -6.33
C ALA A 4 -17.69 -7.97 -7.79
N ASP A 5 -18.90 -8.12 -8.32
CA ASP A 5 -19.25 -7.74 -9.71
C ASP A 5 -19.13 -6.22 -9.92
N TYR A 6 -19.34 -5.43 -8.87
CA TYR A 6 -19.21 -3.97 -8.91
C TYR A 6 -17.75 -3.52 -8.96
N ILE A 7 -16.89 -4.16 -8.14
CA ILE A 7 -15.45 -3.88 -8.12
C ILE A 7 -14.81 -4.32 -9.44
N GLU A 8 -15.19 -5.48 -9.97
CA GLU A 8 -14.68 -5.99 -11.25
C GLU A 8 -14.98 -5.03 -12.41
N ASN A 9 -16.22 -4.55 -12.52
CA ASN A 9 -16.59 -3.59 -13.57
C ASN A 9 -15.89 -2.22 -13.42
N GLN A 10 -15.62 -1.77 -12.19
CA GLN A 10 -14.81 -0.57 -11.96
C GLN A 10 -13.36 -0.76 -12.41
N VAL A 11 -12.74 -1.91 -12.08
CA VAL A 11 -11.36 -2.22 -12.46
C VAL A 11 -11.23 -2.32 -13.99
N LEU A 12 -12.15 -2.98 -14.67
CA LEU A 12 -12.11 -3.19 -16.13
C LEU A 12 -12.29 -1.91 -16.96
N THR A 13 -12.86 -0.86 -16.37
CA THR A 13 -13.13 0.42 -17.07
C THR A 13 -12.26 1.58 -16.57
N ALA A 14 -11.44 1.36 -15.54
CA ALA A 14 -10.55 2.35 -14.95
C ALA A 14 -9.38 2.69 -15.88
N LYS A 15 -9.02 3.98 -15.94
CA LYS A 15 -7.79 4.43 -16.59
C LYS A 15 -6.57 4.03 -15.75
N PRO A 16 -5.36 3.92 -16.33
CA PRO A 16 -4.15 3.50 -15.59
C PRO A 16 -3.87 4.28 -14.30
N HIS A 17 -4.11 5.60 -14.30
CA HIS A 17 -3.96 6.42 -13.09
C HIS A 17 -5.01 6.10 -12.01
N GLN A 18 -6.22 5.71 -12.40
CA GLN A 18 -7.28 5.32 -11.46
C GLN A 18 -6.97 3.96 -10.84
N LEU A 19 -6.39 3.03 -11.62
CA LEU A 19 -5.89 1.76 -11.09
C LEU A 19 -4.79 1.98 -10.05
N HIS A 20 -3.84 2.89 -10.31
CA HIS A 20 -2.82 3.25 -9.32
C HIS A 20 -3.43 3.82 -8.03
N LEU A 21 -4.42 4.72 -8.14
CA LEU A 21 -5.13 5.24 -6.96
C LEU A 21 -5.84 4.13 -6.17
N MET A 22 -6.49 3.18 -6.87
CA MET A 22 -7.14 2.02 -6.23
C MET A 22 -6.15 1.12 -5.49
N VAL A 23 -4.94 0.95 -6.01
CA VAL A 23 -3.88 0.18 -5.33
C VAL A 23 -3.35 0.94 -4.11
N VAL A 24 -3.17 2.26 -4.19
CA VAL A 24 -2.82 3.11 -3.02
C VAL A 24 -3.91 3.02 -1.95
N ASP A 25 -5.20 3.15 -2.32
CA ASP A 25 -6.33 3.00 -1.40
C ASP A 25 -6.35 1.60 -0.75
N GLY A 26 -6.04 0.57 -1.54
CA GLY A 26 -5.86 -0.80 -1.06
C GLY A 26 -4.75 -0.91 -0.01
N ALA A 27 -3.57 -0.34 -0.30
CA ALA A 27 -2.41 -0.35 0.59
C ALA A 27 -2.71 0.38 1.90
N LEU A 28 -3.36 1.55 1.83
CA LEU A 28 -3.83 2.33 3.00
C LEU A 28 -4.82 1.55 3.85
N ARG A 29 -5.80 0.89 3.23
CA ARG A 29 -6.81 0.10 3.94
C ARG A 29 -6.14 -1.02 4.75
N PHE A 30 -5.16 -1.72 4.18
CA PHE A 30 -4.45 -2.78 4.89
C PHE A 30 -3.48 -2.22 5.94
N ALA A 31 -2.77 -1.12 5.67
CA ALA A 31 -1.91 -0.47 6.66
C ALA A 31 -2.71 -0.02 7.90
N ARG A 32 -3.89 0.59 7.71
CA ARG A 32 -4.78 0.98 8.82
C ARG A 32 -5.29 -0.22 9.62
N LYS A 33 -5.59 -1.34 8.96
CA LYS A 33 -5.93 -2.61 9.64
C LYS A 33 -4.76 -3.13 10.49
N ALA A 34 -3.55 -3.04 9.96
CA ALA A 34 -2.35 -3.44 10.70
C ALA A 34 -2.11 -2.59 11.95
N VAL A 35 -2.37 -1.27 11.89
CA VAL A 35 -2.33 -0.39 13.07
C VAL A 35 -3.27 -0.89 14.16
N LEU A 36 -4.54 -1.10 13.83
CA LEU A 36 -5.55 -1.55 14.81
C LEU A 36 -5.16 -2.90 15.44
N ALA A 37 -4.72 -3.86 14.62
CA ALA A 37 -4.28 -5.16 15.11
C ALA A 37 -3.03 -5.07 16.00
N ALA A 38 -2.07 -4.20 15.66
CA ALA A 38 -0.86 -4.00 16.46
C ALA A 38 -1.18 -3.35 17.82
N GLU A 39 -2.08 -2.35 17.86
CA GLU A 39 -2.53 -1.70 19.09
C GLU A 39 -3.26 -2.67 20.04
N GLU A 40 -3.98 -3.65 19.48
CA GLU A 40 -4.62 -4.73 20.22
C GLU A 40 -3.68 -5.90 20.58
N ASN A 41 -2.39 -5.81 20.23
CA ASN A 41 -1.38 -6.89 20.37
C ASN A 41 -1.72 -8.18 19.58
N HIS A 42 -2.55 -8.08 18.55
CA HIS A 42 -2.88 -9.16 17.62
C HIS A 42 -1.82 -9.28 16.51
N PHE A 43 -0.59 -9.62 16.88
CA PHE A 43 0.57 -9.54 15.98
C PHE A 43 0.50 -10.41 14.73
N GLU A 44 -0.14 -11.58 14.80
CA GLU A 44 -0.37 -12.43 13.62
C GLU A 44 -1.30 -11.74 12.61
N GLN A 45 -2.36 -11.09 13.09
CA GLN A 45 -3.28 -10.34 12.23
C GLN A 45 -2.61 -9.08 11.66
N ALA A 46 -1.78 -8.42 12.47
CA ALA A 46 -0.96 -7.29 12.03
C ALA A 46 -0.01 -7.72 10.91
N HIS A 47 0.72 -8.83 11.08
CA HIS A 47 1.61 -9.42 10.08
C HIS A 47 0.89 -9.65 8.74
N PHE A 48 -0.25 -10.35 8.76
CA PHE A 48 -1.03 -10.59 7.54
C PHE A 48 -1.51 -9.31 6.86
N ALA A 49 -1.91 -8.29 7.63
CA ALA A 49 -2.30 -7.01 7.08
C ALA A 49 -1.10 -6.24 6.50
N LEU A 50 0.06 -6.29 7.14
CA LEU A 50 1.31 -5.69 6.66
C LEU A 50 1.80 -6.34 5.37
N ASP A 51 1.75 -7.68 5.27
CA ASP A 51 2.06 -8.41 4.05
C ASP A 51 1.17 -7.94 2.89
N LYS A 52 -0.15 -7.88 3.11
CA LYS A 52 -1.08 -7.41 2.07
C LYS A 52 -0.85 -5.97 1.65
N SER A 53 -0.48 -5.09 2.59
CA SER A 53 -0.13 -3.71 2.26
C SER A 53 1.17 -3.65 1.44
N ARG A 54 2.19 -4.43 1.83
CA ARG A 54 3.48 -4.53 1.13
C ARG A 54 3.36 -5.09 -0.29
N ASP A 55 2.54 -6.11 -0.50
CA ASP A 55 2.27 -6.69 -1.82
C ASP A 55 1.77 -5.60 -2.80
N LEU A 56 0.79 -4.81 -2.37
CA LEU A 56 0.23 -3.70 -3.17
C LEU A 56 1.26 -2.59 -3.44
N VAL A 57 2.08 -2.26 -2.44
CA VAL A 57 3.15 -1.27 -2.60
C VAL A 57 4.22 -1.77 -3.59
N ALA A 58 4.56 -3.06 -3.55
CA ALA A 58 5.49 -3.66 -4.50
C ALA A 58 4.93 -3.63 -5.94
N GLU A 59 3.63 -3.89 -6.10
CA GLU A 59 2.94 -3.74 -7.39
C GLU A 59 2.99 -2.31 -7.91
N LEU A 60 2.78 -1.30 -7.05
CA LEU A 60 2.91 0.12 -7.43
C LEU A 60 4.32 0.42 -7.94
N ILE A 61 5.35 0.00 -7.21
CA ILE A 61 6.76 0.22 -7.61
C ILE A 61 7.03 -0.42 -8.99
N GLY A 62 6.57 -1.65 -9.18
CA GLY A 62 6.74 -2.40 -10.43
C GLY A 62 5.95 -1.82 -11.62
N GLY A 63 4.80 -1.19 -11.36
CA GLY A 63 3.93 -0.59 -12.38
C GLY A 63 4.36 0.80 -12.86
N LEU A 64 5.33 1.45 -12.21
CA LEU A 64 5.80 2.78 -12.59
C LEU A 64 6.68 2.74 -13.86
N ASP A 65 6.17 3.32 -14.95
CA ASP A 65 6.85 3.47 -16.24
C ASP A 65 7.67 4.77 -16.35
N PRO A 66 9.02 4.71 -16.41
CA PRO A 66 9.88 5.88 -16.51
C PRO A 66 9.96 6.49 -17.93
N SER A 67 9.26 5.94 -18.94
CA SER A 67 9.45 6.31 -20.34
C SER A 67 9.19 7.78 -20.68
N GLN A 68 8.25 8.43 -19.98
CA GLN A 68 7.87 9.83 -20.23
C GLN A 68 8.46 10.82 -19.22
N GLN A 69 8.62 10.40 -17.96
CA GLN A 69 9.03 11.29 -16.85
C GLN A 69 9.97 10.54 -15.89
N PRO A 70 11.20 10.22 -16.32
CA PRO A 70 12.10 9.34 -15.57
C PRO A 70 12.45 9.87 -14.18
N GLU A 71 12.77 11.17 -14.06
CA GLU A 71 13.13 11.79 -12.77
C GLU A 71 11.98 11.75 -11.75
N LEU A 72 10.76 12.07 -12.18
CA LEU A 72 9.57 11.99 -11.32
C LEU A 72 9.30 10.54 -10.90
N VAL A 73 9.44 9.60 -11.83
CA VAL A 73 9.23 8.18 -11.56
C VAL A 73 10.24 7.64 -10.56
N GLU A 74 11.51 8.05 -10.63
CA GLU A 74 12.51 7.68 -9.61
C GLU A 74 12.15 8.24 -8.23
N GLN A 75 11.69 9.49 -8.14
CA GLN A 75 11.24 10.08 -6.87
C GLN A 75 10.05 9.33 -6.27
N LEU A 76 9.07 8.96 -7.10
CA LEU A 76 7.92 8.17 -6.68
C LEU A 76 8.32 6.76 -6.23
N LYS A 77 9.23 6.10 -6.97
CA LYS A 77 9.78 4.79 -6.57
C LYS A 77 10.46 4.88 -5.21
N ALA A 78 11.25 5.91 -4.96
CA ALA A 78 11.92 6.10 -3.67
C ALA A 78 10.92 6.25 -2.51
N LEU A 79 9.83 7.00 -2.71
CA LEU A 79 8.76 7.13 -1.72
C LEU A 79 8.07 5.80 -1.43
N PHE A 80 7.73 5.03 -2.45
CA PHE A 80 7.09 3.72 -2.24
C PHE A 80 8.05 2.67 -1.66
N VAL A 81 9.34 2.73 -1.97
CA VAL A 81 10.36 1.90 -1.30
C VAL A 81 10.40 2.24 0.19
N PHE A 82 10.42 3.53 0.56
CA PHE A 82 10.36 3.94 1.95
C PHE A 82 9.10 3.41 2.67
N VAL A 83 7.93 3.45 2.01
CA VAL A 83 6.69 2.85 2.53
C VAL A 83 6.88 1.35 2.79
N TYR A 84 7.38 0.62 1.80
CA TYR A 84 7.61 -0.83 1.90
C TYR A 84 8.54 -1.18 3.07
N GLU A 85 9.66 -0.47 3.21
CA GLU A 85 10.62 -0.68 4.29
C GLU A 85 10.02 -0.38 5.66
N ASN A 86 9.23 0.68 5.80
CA ASN A 86 8.54 0.99 7.06
C ASN A 86 7.54 -0.12 7.43
N LEU A 87 6.74 -0.61 6.47
CA LEU A 87 5.82 -1.71 6.73
C LEU A 87 6.57 -3.01 7.13
N HIS A 88 7.72 -3.27 6.52
CA HIS A 88 8.57 -4.39 6.91
C HIS A 88 9.17 -4.22 8.31
N HIS A 89 9.66 -3.02 8.64
CA HIS A 89 10.18 -2.73 9.98
C HIS A 89 9.10 -2.80 11.06
N ALA A 90 7.87 -2.37 10.75
CA ALA A 90 6.74 -2.52 11.65
C ALA A 90 6.49 -3.98 12.03
N ASP A 91 6.59 -4.88 11.05
CA ASP A 91 6.39 -6.32 11.23
C ASP A 91 7.50 -6.93 12.10
N VAL A 92 8.76 -6.67 11.74
CA VAL A 92 9.94 -7.21 12.46
C VAL A 92 10.04 -6.67 13.88
N LYS A 93 9.74 -5.39 14.08
CA LYS A 93 9.89 -4.73 15.39
C LYS A 93 8.60 -4.70 16.21
N GLN A 94 7.47 -5.11 15.62
CA GLN A 94 6.15 -5.04 16.23
C GLN A 94 5.80 -3.62 16.73
N ASP A 95 6.21 -2.61 15.97
CA ASP A 95 6.08 -1.19 16.34
C ASP A 95 5.21 -0.45 15.32
N ALA A 96 4.02 -0.06 15.78
CA ALA A 96 3.00 0.61 14.97
C ALA A 96 3.44 2.00 14.47
N SER A 97 4.45 2.63 15.07
CA SER A 97 4.95 3.94 14.63
C SER A 97 5.51 3.90 13.20
N TYR A 98 6.11 2.78 12.80
CA TYR A 98 6.55 2.57 11.42
C TYR A 98 5.37 2.49 10.45
N ILE A 99 4.25 1.87 10.85
CA ILE A 99 3.03 1.81 10.03
C ILE A 99 2.46 3.22 9.84
N GLN A 100 2.47 4.05 10.89
CA GLN A 100 2.02 5.44 10.81
C GLN A 100 2.88 6.28 9.84
N ASN A 101 4.20 6.06 9.79
CA ASN A 101 5.07 6.72 8.83
C ASN A 101 4.74 6.32 7.39
N ALA A 102 4.49 5.03 7.14
CA ALA A 102 4.05 4.53 5.84
C ALA A 102 2.71 5.16 5.41
N ILE A 103 1.73 5.24 6.32
CA ILE A 103 0.41 5.85 6.04
C ILE A 103 0.57 7.32 5.65
N LYS A 104 1.37 8.11 6.38
CA LYS A 104 1.60 9.53 6.07
C LYS A 104 2.10 9.76 4.65
N VAL A 105 2.89 8.85 4.10
CA VAL A 105 3.41 8.94 2.73
C VAL A 105 2.36 8.54 1.70
N LEU A 106 1.51 7.56 2.02
CA LEU A 106 0.43 7.10 1.15
C LEU A 106 -0.77 8.07 1.08
N GLU A 107 -0.93 8.96 2.06
CA GLU A 107 -2.02 9.96 2.13
C GLU A 107 -1.69 11.29 1.41
N ILE A 108 -0.49 11.43 0.83
CA ILE A 108 -0.01 12.67 0.19
C ILE A 108 -0.70 12.93 -1.15
#